data_AF-A0AB72Z358-F1
#
_entry.id   AF-A0AB72Z358-F1
#
_cell.length_a   1.000
_cell.length_b   1.000
_cell.length_c   1.000
_cell.angle_alpha   90.00
_cell.angle_beta   90.00
_cell.angle_gamma   90.00
#
_symmetry.space_group_name_H-M   'P 1'
#
loop_
_entity.id
_entity.type
_entity.pdbx_description
1 polymer ?
#
loop_
_entity_poly.entity_id
_entity_poly.type
_entity_poly.pdbx_seq_one_letter_code
_entity_poly.pdbx_strand_id
1 'polypeptide(L)'
;MGGESVNVPEEYGGGGYSDGASQLNVSTVLNKDIDPRTNAPYNYQMWDSELAKRDTALDKDWQEHMGGARTTMEYLEQSGKLAVIPGASYTTPDEDSVISTTRGQLKTAVVNACWQAVFSKSDDEFNSIWSKMQKEVDGLGYKKVYDVDMKNTKDMFKARQAIEKEYASREK
;
A
#
# COMPACT_ATOMS: atom_id res chain seq x y z
N MET A 1 -6.71 12.77 -12.39
CA MET A 1 -7.06 14.08 -11.81
C MET A 1 -8.06 14.73 -12.72
N GLY A 2 -9.11 15.32 -12.17
CA GLY A 2 -10.25 15.84 -12.93
C GLY A 2 -9.91 17.07 -13.76
N GLY A 3 -10.25 16.99 -15.05
CA GLY A 3 -10.96 17.96 -15.90
C GLY A 3 -10.74 19.48 -15.87
N GLU A 4 -10.02 20.08 -14.92
CA GLU A 4 -9.85 21.54 -14.91
C GLU A 4 -8.63 21.95 -15.74
N SER A 5 -8.89 22.61 -16.86
CA SER A 5 -7.89 23.28 -17.69
C SER A 5 -7.46 24.58 -17.02
N VAL A 6 -6.42 24.52 -16.18
CA VAL A 6 -5.82 25.70 -15.55
C VAL A 6 -4.73 26.24 -16.47
N ASN A 7 -4.74 27.55 -16.70
CA ASN A 7 -3.64 28.21 -17.41
C ASN A 7 -2.54 28.61 -16.42
N VAL A 8 -1.30 28.47 -16.85
CA VAL A 8 -0.14 28.99 -16.12
C VAL A 8 -0.16 30.52 -16.19
N PRO A 9 0.21 31.26 -15.12
CA PRO A 9 0.27 32.72 -15.14
C PRO A 9 1.15 33.25 -16.27
N GLU A 10 0.82 34.43 -16.78
CA GLU A 10 1.47 35.03 -17.95
C GLU A 10 2.97 35.31 -17.71
N GLU A 11 3.36 35.61 -16.46
CA GLU A 11 4.76 35.79 -16.05
C GLU A 11 5.62 34.52 -16.20
N TYR A 12 5.00 33.34 -16.25
CA TYR A 12 5.67 32.05 -16.45
C TYR A 12 5.47 31.48 -17.87
N GLY A 13 5.00 32.31 -18.81
CA GLY A 13 4.91 31.98 -20.24
C GLY A 13 3.50 31.72 -20.77
N GLY A 14 2.49 31.64 -19.91
CA GLY A 14 1.11 31.34 -20.32
C GLY A 14 0.94 29.93 -20.92
N GLY A 15 -0.32 29.55 -21.19
CA GLY A 15 -0.68 28.23 -21.76
C GLY A 15 -1.29 27.27 -20.74
N GLY A 16 -1.83 26.14 -21.22
CA GLY A 16 -2.48 25.15 -20.37
C GLY A 16 -1.46 24.42 -19.50
N TYR A 17 -1.74 24.24 -18.22
CA TYR A 17 -0.88 23.47 -17.31
C TYR A 17 -0.62 22.04 -17.83
N SER A 18 -1.59 21.45 -18.51
CA SER A 18 -1.47 20.15 -19.18
C SER A 18 -0.48 20.14 -20.34
N ASP A 19 -0.24 21.27 -20.99
CA ASP A 19 0.65 21.35 -22.15
C ASP A 19 2.13 21.19 -21.74
N GLY A 20 2.44 21.45 -20.47
CA GLY A 20 3.75 21.18 -19.87
C GLY A 20 3.97 19.72 -19.46
N ALA A 21 2.96 18.85 -19.60
CA ALA A 21 3.11 17.44 -19.21
C ALA A 21 4.00 16.68 -20.19
N SER A 22 4.86 15.79 -19.65
CA SER A 22 5.77 14.97 -20.45
C SER A 22 5.01 14.02 -21.38
N GLN A 23 5.05 14.29 -22.68
CA GLN A 23 4.42 13.46 -23.72
C GLN A 23 5.08 12.09 -23.86
N LEU A 24 6.33 11.93 -23.40
CA LEU A 24 7.06 10.67 -23.40
C LEU A 24 6.60 9.69 -22.31
N ASN A 25 5.74 10.16 -21.38
CA ASN A 25 5.23 9.37 -20.25
C ASN A 25 6.33 8.67 -19.44
N VAL A 26 7.49 9.33 -19.30
CA VAL A 26 8.63 8.86 -18.51
C VAL A 26 8.96 9.88 -17.42
N SER A 27 9.22 9.40 -16.20
CA SER A 27 9.73 10.21 -15.10
C SER A 27 11.26 10.16 -15.11
N THR A 28 11.89 11.26 -15.52
CA THR A 28 13.37 11.39 -15.52
C THR A 28 13.93 11.69 -14.14
N VAL A 29 13.10 12.22 -13.25
CA VAL A 29 13.40 12.54 -11.86
C VAL A 29 12.26 11.99 -11.01
N LEU A 30 12.60 11.27 -9.95
CA LEU A 30 11.64 10.76 -9.00
C LEU A 30 11.42 11.80 -7.90
N ASN A 31 10.20 11.85 -7.36
CA ASN A 31 9.84 12.74 -6.25
C ASN A 31 10.75 12.58 -5.01
N LYS A 32 11.36 11.41 -4.84
CA LYS A 32 12.31 11.12 -3.74
C LYS A 32 13.73 11.61 -4.01
N ASP A 33 14.08 11.93 -5.26
CA ASP A 33 15.43 12.33 -5.60
C ASP A 33 15.71 13.72 -5.02
N ILE A 34 16.96 13.94 -4.60
CA ILE A 34 17.39 15.17 -3.95
C ILE A 34 17.95 16.12 -5.00
N ASP A 35 17.44 17.34 -5.07
CA ASP A 35 18.04 18.38 -5.90
C ASP A 35 19.39 18.78 -5.29
N PRO A 36 20.53 18.58 -5.98
CA PRO A 36 21.86 18.87 -5.43
C PRO A 36 22.09 20.37 -5.17
N ARG A 37 21.25 21.25 -5.71
CA ARG A 37 21.36 22.71 -5.53
C ARG A 37 20.71 23.21 -4.24
N THR A 38 19.59 22.59 -3.85
CA THR A 38 18.80 22.99 -2.68
C THR A 38 18.89 21.99 -1.53
N ASN A 39 19.42 20.79 -1.79
CA ASN A 39 19.46 19.65 -0.88
C ASN A 39 18.07 19.23 -0.38
N ALA A 40 17.02 19.55 -1.13
CA ALA A 40 15.64 19.19 -0.84
C ALA A 40 15.13 18.15 -1.86
N PRO A 41 14.20 17.26 -1.47
CA PRO A 41 13.59 16.32 -2.41
C PRO A 41 12.70 17.04 -3.43
N TYR A 42 12.51 16.48 -4.62
CA TYR A 42 11.56 17.03 -5.60
C TYR A 42 10.10 16.95 -5.14
N ASN A 43 9.79 16.12 -4.12
CA ASN A 43 8.50 16.15 -3.43
C ASN A 43 8.40 17.39 -2.53
N TYR A 44 7.67 18.40 -2.99
CA TYR A 44 7.45 19.63 -2.23
C TYR A 44 6.78 19.41 -0.86
N GLN A 45 5.99 18.35 -0.69
CA GLN A 45 5.34 18.03 0.58
C GLN A 45 6.33 17.62 1.69
N MET A 46 7.60 17.39 1.33
CA MET A 46 8.68 17.06 2.26
C MET A 46 9.61 18.27 2.50
N TRP A 47 9.32 19.43 1.92
CA TRP A 47 10.09 20.66 2.17
C TRP A 47 9.76 21.21 3.55
N ASP A 48 10.78 21.73 4.26
CA ASP A 48 10.58 22.30 5.59
C ASP A 48 9.54 23.43 5.62
N SER A 49 9.45 24.23 4.55
CA SER A 49 8.44 25.30 4.42
C SER A 49 7.01 24.76 4.37
N GLU A 50 6.80 23.57 3.80
CA GLU A 50 5.49 22.93 3.71
C GLU A 50 5.18 22.12 4.96
N LEU A 51 6.19 21.43 5.52
CA LEU A 51 6.05 20.74 6.80
C LEU A 51 5.74 21.72 7.93
N ALA A 52 6.32 22.92 7.93
CA ALA A 52 6.03 23.97 8.90
C ALA A 52 4.57 24.48 8.83
N LYS A 53 3.86 24.26 7.72
CA LYS A 53 2.42 24.59 7.62
C LYS A 53 1.52 23.54 8.27
N ARG A 54 2.05 22.35 8.63
CA ARG A 54 1.32 21.27 9.33
C ARG A 54 1.22 21.57 10.82
N ASP A 55 0.50 22.64 11.14
CA ASP A 55 0.37 23.17 12.50
C ASP A 55 -1.09 23.12 13.02
N THR A 56 -1.96 22.39 12.30
CA THR A 56 -3.36 22.22 12.73
C THR A 56 -3.44 21.37 14.01
N ALA A 57 -4.56 21.43 14.71
CA ALA A 57 -4.79 20.60 15.89
C ALA A 57 -4.66 19.10 15.57
N LEU A 58 -5.13 18.67 14.40
CA LEU A 58 -5.02 17.28 13.95
C LEU A 58 -3.58 16.89 13.64
N ASP A 59 -2.81 17.79 13.00
CA ASP A 59 -1.39 17.52 12.73
C ASP A 59 -0.60 17.36 14.04
N LYS A 60 -0.83 18.24 15.02
CA LYS A 60 -0.16 18.20 16.32
C LYS A 60 -0.51 16.94 17.10
N ASP A 61 -1.79 16.60 17.17
CA ASP A 61 -2.27 15.39 17.83
C ASP A 61 -1.65 14.14 17.19
N TRP A 62 -1.62 14.09 15.85
CA TRP A 62 -0.99 12.98 15.13
C TRP A 62 0.52 12.91 15.41
N GLN A 63 1.23 14.04 15.37
CA GLN A 63 2.68 14.09 15.66
C GLN A 63 2.96 13.59 17.09
N GLU A 64 2.17 14.01 18.07
CA GLU A 64 2.29 13.56 19.47
C GLU A 64 2.13 12.03 19.60
N HIS A 65 1.10 11.47 18.96
CA HIS A 65 0.88 10.01 18.95
C HIS A 65 1.96 9.23 18.18
N MET A 66 2.66 9.88 17.24
CA MET A 66 3.70 9.28 16.40
C MET A 66 5.13 9.64 16.86
N GLY A 67 5.29 10.05 18.12
CA GLY A 67 6.61 10.28 18.71
C GLY A 67 7.32 11.55 18.24
N GLY A 68 6.56 12.55 17.77
CA GLY A 68 7.06 13.82 17.26
C GLY A 68 7.47 13.78 15.78
N ALA A 69 7.23 12.68 15.07
CA ALA A 69 7.50 12.59 13.64
C ALA A 69 6.63 13.56 12.84
N ARG A 70 7.22 14.32 11.92
CA ARG A 70 6.51 15.30 11.06
C ARG A 70 5.90 14.67 9.82
N THR A 71 6.34 13.46 9.48
CA THR A 71 5.86 12.68 8.34
C THR A 71 5.72 11.21 8.69
N THR A 72 4.87 10.49 7.95
CA THR A 72 4.74 9.04 8.10
C THR A 72 6.06 8.31 7.85
N MET A 73 6.89 8.81 6.92
CA MET A 73 8.20 8.21 6.66
C MET A 73 9.13 8.35 7.86
N GLU A 74 9.22 9.54 8.46
CA GLU A 74 10.01 9.75 9.69
C GLU A 74 9.54 8.81 10.81
N TYR A 75 8.23 8.67 11.01
CA TYR A 75 7.67 7.73 12.00
C TYR A 75 8.07 6.28 11.71
N LEU A 76 7.91 5.83 10.47
CA LEU A 76 8.23 4.44 10.09
C LEU A 76 9.73 4.14 10.24
N GLU A 77 10.60 5.10 9.94
CA GLU A 77 12.05 5.00 10.15
C GLU A 77 12.38 4.91 11.64
N GLN A 78 11.92 5.88 12.43
CA GLN A 78 12.21 5.98 13.87
C GLN A 78 11.66 4.77 14.65
N SER A 79 10.52 4.23 14.22
CA SER A 79 9.89 3.07 14.86
C SER A 79 10.39 1.72 14.33
N GLY A 80 11.33 1.70 13.39
CA GLY A 80 11.84 0.46 12.78
C GLY A 80 10.76 -0.34 12.04
N LYS A 81 9.75 0.35 11.50
CA LYS A 81 8.59 -0.24 10.80
C LYS A 81 8.70 -0.18 9.28
N LEU A 82 9.84 0.22 8.75
CA LEU A 82 10.13 0.10 7.32
C LEU A 82 10.53 -1.33 6.97
N ALA A 83 9.91 -1.87 5.92
CA ALA A 83 10.34 -3.09 5.26
C ALA A 83 10.67 -2.77 3.80
N VAL A 84 11.94 -2.99 3.41
CA VAL A 84 12.35 -2.90 2.01
C VAL A 84 12.02 -4.21 1.33
N ILE A 85 11.21 -4.14 0.28
CA ILE A 85 10.83 -5.32 -0.51
C ILE A 85 11.54 -5.23 -1.85
N PRO A 86 12.64 -5.99 -2.07
CA PRO A 86 13.32 -5.97 -3.35
C PRO A 86 12.39 -6.50 -4.45
N GLY A 87 12.46 -5.88 -5.62
CA GLY A 87 11.77 -6.38 -6.80
C GLY A 87 12.31 -7.75 -7.18
N ALA A 88 11.43 -8.75 -7.28
CA ALA A 88 11.77 -10.08 -7.74
C ALA A 88 10.94 -10.43 -8.96
N SER A 89 11.53 -11.13 -9.93
CA SER A 89 10.85 -11.63 -11.14
C SER A 89 9.90 -12.81 -10.87
N TYR A 90 9.39 -12.93 -9.64
CA TYR A 90 8.44 -13.97 -9.27
C TYR A 90 7.05 -13.64 -9.83
N THR A 91 6.45 -14.63 -10.50
CA THR A 91 5.06 -14.61 -10.92
C THR A 91 4.33 -15.74 -10.22
N THR A 92 3.19 -15.44 -9.61
CA THR A 92 2.34 -16.47 -9.00
C THR A 92 1.88 -17.46 -10.09
N PRO A 93 2.00 -18.78 -9.87
CA PRO A 93 1.49 -19.78 -10.80
C PRO A 93 -0.02 -19.66 -11.02
N ASP A 94 -0.50 -20.16 -12.15
CA ASP A 94 -1.94 -20.26 -12.42
C ASP A 94 -2.63 -21.08 -11.31
N GLU A 95 -3.76 -20.56 -10.83
CA GLU A 95 -4.53 -21.20 -9.78
C GLU A 95 -5.33 -22.39 -10.33
N ASP A 96 -5.28 -23.51 -9.61
CA ASP A 96 -6.10 -24.67 -9.93
C ASP A 96 -7.60 -24.34 -9.88
N SER A 97 -8.35 -24.81 -10.88
CA SER A 97 -9.78 -24.53 -11.03
C SER A 97 -10.64 -24.94 -9.82
N VAL A 98 -10.26 -26.00 -9.10
CA VAL A 98 -10.96 -26.43 -7.88
C VAL A 98 -10.69 -25.44 -6.76
N ILE A 99 -9.44 -24.99 -6.59
CA ILE A 99 -9.08 -23.95 -5.61
C ILE A 99 -9.84 -22.65 -5.91
N SER A 100 -9.92 -22.24 -7.18
CA SER A 100 -10.65 -21.03 -7.58
C SER A 100 -12.15 -21.13 -7.27
N THR A 101 -12.76 -22.28 -7.57
CA THR A 101 -14.17 -22.56 -7.25
C THR A 101 -14.41 -22.54 -5.74
N THR A 102 -13.57 -23.22 -4.96
CA THR A 102 -13.64 -23.21 -3.49
C THR A 102 -13.49 -21.79 -2.97
N ARG A 103 -12.50 -21.02 -3.43
CA ARG A 103 -12.30 -19.62 -3.04
C ARG A 103 -13.55 -18.77 -3.31
N GLY A 104 -14.24 -19.00 -4.43
CA GLY A 104 -15.52 -18.36 -4.74
C GLY A 104 -16.63 -18.67 -3.73
N GLN A 105 -16.72 -19.93 -3.27
CA GLN A 105 -17.67 -20.35 -2.25
C GLN A 105 -17.32 -19.72 -0.88
N LEU A 106 -16.05 -19.76 -0.49
CA LEU A 106 -15.56 -19.14 0.75
C LEU A 106 -15.88 -17.63 0.77
N LYS A 107 -15.60 -16.94 -0.34
CA LYS A 107 -15.93 -15.51 -0.50
C LYS A 107 -17.41 -15.25 -0.26
N THR A 108 -18.28 -16.03 -0.89
CA THR A 108 -19.74 -15.90 -0.73
C THR A 108 -20.16 -16.06 0.74
N ALA A 109 -19.67 -17.11 1.42
CA ALA A 109 -19.96 -17.36 2.82
C ALA A 109 -19.50 -16.21 3.74
N VAL A 110 -18.26 -15.75 3.56
CA VAL A 110 -17.69 -14.64 4.35
C VAL A 110 -18.46 -13.34 4.13
N VAL A 111 -18.73 -12.97 2.87
CA VAL A 111 -19.45 -11.71 2.56
C VAL A 111 -20.86 -11.73 3.14
N ASN A 112 -21.59 -12.84 3.02
CA ASN A 112 -22.93 -12.97 3.60
C ASN A 112 -22.90 -12.85 5.13
N ALA A 113 -21.94 -13.52 5.78
CA ALA A 113 -21.78 -13.43 7.23
C ALA A 113 -21.41 -12.01 7.69
N CYS A 114 -20.52 -11.32 6.97
CA CYS A 114 -20.19 -9.92 7.25
C CYS A 114 -21.45 -9.05 7.17
N TRP A 115 -22.27 -9.20 6.12
CA TRP A 115 -23.53 -8.46 6.01
C TRP A 115 -24.49 -8.73 7.16
N GLN A 116 -24.60 -9.97 7.63
CA GLN A 116 -25.42 -10.28 8.80
C GLN A 116 -24.83 -9.68 10.08
N ALA A 117 -23.50 -9.76 10.23
CA ALA A 117 -22.78 -9.32 11.40
C ALA A 117 -22.81 -7.79 11.58
N VAL A 118 -22.78 -6.97 10.51
CA VAL A 118 -22.85 -5.51 10.67
C VAL A 118 -24.21 -5.03 11.21
N PHE A 119 -25.26 -5.84 11.07
CA PHE A 119 -26.61 -5.54 11.55
C PHE A 119 -26.97 -6.29 12.84
N SER A 120 -26.02 -6.99 13.48
CA SER A 120 -26.25 -7.65 14.76
C SER A 120 -26.58 -6.63 15.85
N LYS A 121 -27.53 -6.97 16.73
CA LYS A 121 -27.98 -6.09 17.82
C LYS A 121 -27.16 -6.22 19.09
N SER A 122 -26.28 -7.22 19.16
CA SER A 122 -25.41 -7.47 20.29
C SER A 122 -24.15 -8.23 19.88
N ASP A 123 -23.13 -8.18 20.74
CA ASP A 123 -21.90 -8.94 20.57
C ASP A 123 -22.16 -10.46 20.55
N ASP A 124 -23.16 -10.95 21.30
CA ASP A 124 -23.53 -12.37 21.30
C ASP A 124 -24.10 -12.82 19.94
N GLU A 125 -24.94 -11.98 19.32
CA GLU A 125 -25.48 -12.25 17.98
C GLU A 125 -24.37 -12.22 16.93
N PHE A 126 -23.49 -11.21 17.01
CA PHE A 126 -22.29 -11.12 16.17
C PHE A 126 -21.42 -12.39 16.28
N ASN A 127 -21.06 -12.78 17.50
CA ASN A 127 -20.18 -13.92 17.77
C ASN A 127 -20.78 -15.23 17.27
N SER A 128 -22.10 -15.39 17.37
CA SER A 128 -22.82 -16.55 16.84
C SER A 128 -22.73 -16.63 15.31
N ILE A 129 -23.01 -15.52 14.61
CA ILE A 129 -22.88 -15.41 13.14
C ILE A 129 -21.44 -15.72 12.72
N TRP A 130 -20.47 -15.10 13.38
CA TRP A 130 -19.06 -15.25 13.07
C TRP A 130 -18.57 -16.69 13.27
N SER A 131 -18.89 -17.30 14.40
CA SER A 131 -18.52 -18.68 14.72
C SER A 131 -19.14 -19.68 13.74
N LYS A 132 -20.38 -19.43 13.28
CA LYS A 132 -21.04 -20.25 12.27
C LYS A 132 -20.32 -20.15 10.92
N MET A 133 -19.99 -18.93 10.49
CA MET A 133 -19.24 -18.70 9.26
C MET A 133 -17.88 -19.41 9.29
N GLN A 134 -17.13 -19.31 10.40
CA GLN A 134 -15.84 -19.98 10.54
C GLN A 134 -15.94 -21.50 10.34
N LYS A 135 -16.97 -22.14 10.92
CA LYS A 135 -17.22 -23.59 10.72
C LYS A 135 -17.60 -23.91 9.27
N GLU A 136 -18.41 -23.07 8.65
CA GLU A 136 -18.83 -23.23 7.27
C GLU A 136 -17.63 -23.16 6.31
N VAL A 137 -16.79 -22.13 6.42
CA VAL A 137 -15.62 -21.96 5.55
C VAL A 137 -14.59 -23.05 5.75
N ASP A 138 -14.39 -23.53 6.99
CA ASP A 138 -13.53 -24.67 7.26
C ASP A 138 -14.04 -25.94 6.55
N GLY A 139 -15.35 -26.21 6.67
CA GLY A 139 -16.01 -27.33 5.98
C GLY A 139 -15.99 -27.25 4.45
N LEU A 140 -16.03 -26.03 3.89
CA LEU A 140 -15.89 -25.78 2.44
C LEU A 140 -14.46 -26.02 1.93
N GLY A 141 -13.47 -26.16 2.82
CA GLY A 141 -12.08 -26.43 2.46
C GLY A 141 -11.18 -25.20 2.50
N TYR A 142 -11.47 -24.22 3.36
CA TYR A 142 -10.62 -23.04 3.60
C TYR A 142 -9.13 -23.39 3.69
N LYS A 143 -8.79 -24.45 4.42
CA LYS A 143 -7.40 -24.89 4.61
C LYS A 143 -6.66 -25.13 3.29
N LYS A 144 -7.31 -25.69 2.27
CA LYS A 144 -6.68 -25.97 0.97
C LYS A 144 -6.30 -24.68 0.24
N VAL A 145 -7.21 -23.71 0.26
CA VAL A 145 -7.00 -22.39 -0.33
C VAL A 145 -5.87 -21.66 0.42
N TYR A 146 -5.91 -21.70 1.76
CA TYR A 146 -4.87 -21.14 2.61
C TYR A 146 -3.48 -21.75 2.34
N ASP A 147 -3.38 -23.07 2.21
CA ASP A 147 -2.11 -23.75 1.98
C ASP A 147 -1.49 -23.34 0.63
N VAL A 148 -2.30 -23.15 -0.43
CA VAL A 148 -1.85 -22.63 -1.73
C VAL A 148 -1.35 -21.19 -1.61
N ASP A 149 -2.12 -20.31 -0.97
CA ASP A 149 -1.74 -18.90 -0.77
C ASP A 149 -0.46 -18.78 0.06
N MET A 150 -0.32 -19.60 1.10
CA MET A 150 0.86 -19.64 1.95
C MET A 150 2.08 -20.14 1.18
N LYS A 151 1.93 -21.15 0.33
CA LYS A 151 3.02 -21.63 -0.53
C LYS A 151 3.47 -20.54 -1.49
N ASN A 152 2.53 -19.91 -2.21
CA ASN A 152 2.83 -18.84 -3.16
C ASN A 152 3.53 -17.67 -2.47
N THR A 153 3.11 -17.32 -1.26
CA THR A 153 3.74 -16.29 -0.44
C THR A 153 5.19 -16.66 -0.06
N LYS A 154 5.43 -17.91 0.39
CA LYS A 154 6.78 -18.40 0.71
C LYS A 154 7.69 -18.40 -0.50
N ASP A 155 7.20 -18.81 -1.66
CA ASP A 155 7.97 -18.83 -2.90
C ASP A 155 8.34 -17.41 -3.36
N MET A 156 7.40 -16.46 -3.26
CA MET A 156 7.66 -15.04 -3.50
C MET A 156 8.74 -14.48 -2.55
N PHE A 157 8.64 -14.77 -1.25
CA PHE A 157 9.65 -14.31 -0.29
C PHE A 157 11.04 -14.92 -0.56
N LYS A 158 11.08 -16.21 -0.92
CA LYS A 158 12.33 -16.88 -1.30
C LYS A 158 12.96 -16.21 -2.52
N ALA A 159 12.17 -15.86 -3.53
CA ALA A 159 12.66 -15.15 -4.72
C ALA A 159 13.22 -13.76 -4.35
N ARG A 160 12.53 -13.01 -3.47
CA ARG A 160 13.00 -11.71 -2.97
C ARG A 160 14.32 -11.80 -2.20
N GLN A 161 14.44 -12.78 -1.31
CA GLN A 161 15.69 -13.03 -0.56
C GLN A 161 16.85 -13.45 -1.48
N ALA A 162 16.58 -14.14 -2.58
CA ALA A 162 17.61 -14.50 -3.55
C ALA A 162 18.15 -13.24 -4.25
N ILE A 163 17.26 -12.32 -4.65
CA ILE A 163 17.64 -11.04 -5.24
C ILE A 163 18.45 -10.19 -4.27
N GLU A 164 18.02 -10.10 -3.01
CA GLU A 164 18.76 -9.36 -1.97
C GLU A 164 20.21 -9.84 -1.85
N LYS A 165 20.42 -11.17 -1.81
CA LYS A 165 21.75 -11.78 -1.77
C LYS A 165 22.56 -11.49 -3.03
N GLU A 166 21.92 -11.52 -4.19
CA GLU A 166 22.57 -11.20 -5.46
C GLU A 166 23.07 -9.75 -5.48
N TYR A 167 22.24 -8.77 -5.13
CA TYR A 167 22.65 -7.36 -5.08
C TYR A 167 23.72 -7.10 -4.00
N ALA A 168 23.60 -7.69 -2.82
CA ALA A 168 24.63 -7.57 -1.78
C ALA A 168 26.00 -8.12 -2.23
N SER A 169 26.02 -9.09 -3.16
CA SER A 169 27.26 -9.63 -3.73
C SER A 169 27.86 -8.80 -4.86
N ARG A 170 27.08 -7.87 -5.45
CA ARG A 170 27.50 -6.99 -6.56
C ARG A 170 28.17 -5.68 -6.08
N GLU A 171 28.02 -5.32 -4.81
CA GLU A 171 28.71 -4.16 -4.20
C GLU A 171 30.15 -4.46 -3.73
N LYS A 172 30.82 -5.44 -4.37
CA LYS A 172 32.27 -5.69 -4.24
C LYS A 172 32.92 -5.66 -5.62
#